data_AF-A0A967W221-F1
#
_entry.id   AF-A0A967W221-F1
#
_cell.length_a   1.000
_cell.length_b   1.000
_cell.length_c   1.000
_cell.angle_alpha   90.00
_cell.angle_beta   90.00
_cell.angle_gamma   90.00
#
_symmetry.space_group_name_H-M   'P 1'
#
loop_
_entity.id
_entity.type
_entity.pdbx_description
1 polymer ?
#
loop_
_entity_poly.entity_id
_entity_poly.type
_entity_poly.pdbx_seq_one_letter_code
_entity_poly.pdbx_strand_id
1 'polypeptide(L)' 'MIKKYFTIYHNNCADGFASACIVNKLFPESEFFGGTYGEEPPLDQMRGKDVLLVDFSYKRPEMDAILEVANTVTV' A
#
# COMPACT_ATOMS: atom_id res chain seq x y z
N MET A 1 -4.20 19.08 -1.07
CA MET A 1 -5.17 18.15 -0.45
C MET A 1 -4.42 16.91 -0.03
N ILE A 2 -4.64 16.40 1.19
CA ILE A 2 -4.07 15.12 1.62
C ILE A 2 -4.86 14.03 0.90
N LYS A 3 -4.18 13.12 0.18
CA LYS A 3 -4.85 12.00 -0.48
C LYS A 3 -5.28 10.96 0.54
N LYS A 4 -6.47 10.40 0.34
CA LYS A 4 -7.13 9.48 1.26
C LYS A 4 -6.47 8.09 1.26
N TYR A 5 -6.15 7.57 0.08
CA TYR A 5 -5.66 6.20 -0.10
C TYR A 5 -4.14 6.16 -0.36
N PHE A 6 -3.48 5.15 0.20
CA PHE A 6 -2.08 4.83 -0.09
C PHE A 6 -1.97 3.35 -0.49
N THR A 7 -1.66 3.09 -1.75
CA THR A 7 -1.62 1.74 -2.30
C THR A 7 -0.19 1.26 -2.42
N ILE A 8 0.10 0.12 -1.80
CA ILE A 8 1.35 -0.61 -1.97
C ILE A 8 1.09 -1.81 -2.87
N TYR A 9 1.80 -1.88 -3.99
CA TYR A 9 1.72 -3.00 -4.92
C TYR A 9 3.07 -3.70 -5.00
N HIS A 10 3.07 -4.99 -5.33
CA HIS A 10 4.32 -5.75 -5.44
C HIS A 10 5.18 -5.22 -6.59
N ASN A 11 6.36 -4.70 -6.25
CA ASN A 11 7.29 -4.09 -7.20
C ASN A 11 7.85 -5.14 -8.17
N ASN A 12 8.06 -4.74 -9.43
CA ASN A 12 8.57 -5.61 -10.51
C ASN A 12 7.79 -6.94 -10.68
N CYS A 13 6.51 -6.96 -10.30
CA CYS A 13 5.59 -8.07 -10.52
C CYS A 13 4.48 -7.68 -11.50
N ALA A 14 4.16 -8.56 -12.45
CA ALA A 14 3.08 -8.33 -13.40
C ALA A 14 1.70 -8.27 -12.72
N ASP A 15 1.46 -9.14 -11.74
CA ASP A 15 0.18 -9.18 -11.01
C ASP A 15 0.03 -7.98 -10.07
N GLY A 16 1.11 -7.59 -9.38
CA GLY A 16 1.19 -6.34 -8.62
C GLY A 16 0.87 -5.10 -9.46
N PHE A 17 1.48 -4.97 -10.64
CA PHE A 17 1.20 -3.85 -11.54
C PHE A 17 -0.24 -3.87 -12.07
N ALA A 18 -0.77 -5.03 -12.45
CA ALA A 18 -2.14 -5.17 -12.91
C ALA A 18 -3.14 -4.79 -11.80
N SER A 19 -2.90 -5.25 -10.58
CA SER A 19 -3.70 -4.91 -9.39
C SER A 19 -3.68 -3.41 -9.10
N ALA A 20 -2.50 -2.76 -9.15
CA ALA A 20 -2.38 -1.32 -9.01
C ALA A 20 -3.17 -0.55 -10.09
N CYS A 21 -3.20 -1.06 -11.32
CA CYS A 21 -3.99 -0.49 -12.41
C CYS A 21 -5.50 -0.57 -12.14
N ILE A 22 -6.00 -1.64 -11.51
CA ILE A 22 -7.40 -1.75 -11.08
C ILE A 22 -7.69 -0.77 -9.94
N VAL A 23 -6.82 -0.70 -8.93
CA VAL A 23 -6.96 0.27 -7.84
C VAL A 23 -6.98 1.70 -8.37
N ASN A 24 -6.13 2.06 -9.34
CA ASN A 24 -6.13 3.38 -9.98
C ASN A 24 -7.44 3.71 -10.71
N LYS A 25 -8.17 2.70 -11.21
CA LYS A 25 -9.49 2.90 -11.81
C LYS A 25 -10.60 3.12 -10.76
N LEU A 26 -10.50 2.49 -9.60
CA LEU A 26 -11.48 2.57 -8.53
C LEU A 26 -11.25 3.78 -7.60
N PHE A 27 -9.99 4.12 -7.36
CA PHE A 27 -9.50 5.16 -6.46
C PHE A 27 -8.44 6.01 -7.18
N PRO A 28 -8.83 6.82 -8.18
CA PRO A 28 -7.90 7.60 -9.01
C PRO A 28 -7.06 8.62 -8.23
N GLU A 29 -7.48 8.97 -7.02
CA GLU A 29 -6.76 9.84 -6.10
C GLU A 29 -5.71 9.12 -5.26
N SER A 30 -5.57 7.79 -5.33
CA SER A 30 -4.59 7.04 -4.53
C SER A 30 -3.15 7.49 -4.79
N GLU A 31 -2.31 7.42 -3.77
CA GLU A 31 -0.85 7.33 -3.92
C GLU A 31 -0.45 5.88 -4.21
N PHE A 32 0.63 5.67 -4.94
CA PHE A 32 1.11 4.34 -5.31
C PHE A 32 2.60 4.20 -4.96
N PHE A 33 2.94 3.12 -4.27
CA PHE A 33 4.29 2.76 -3.90
C PHE A 33 4.56 1.31 -4.30
N GLY A 34 5.63 1.07 -5.06
CA GLY A 34 6.08 -0.28 -5.37
C GLY A 34 6.84 -0.84 -4.18
N GLY A 35 6.23 -1.75 -3.43
CA GLY A 35 6.86 -2.40 -2.29
C GLY A 35 7.55 -3.70 -2.66
N THR A 36 8.68 -3.98 -2.03
CA THR A 36 9.45 -5.21 -2.22
C THR A 36 9.46 -6.01 -0.91
N TYR A 37 9.28 -7.33 -1.00
CA TYR A 37 9.39 -8.18 0.19
C TYR A 37 10.80 -8.11 0.80
N GLY A 38 10.88 -7.86 2.10
CA GLY A 38 12.14 -7.71 2.84
C GLY A 38 12.64 -6.26 2.95
N GLU A 39 11.97 -5.31 2.31
CA GLU A 39 12.19 -3.87 2.51
C GLU A 39 11.17 -3.30 3.52
N GLU A 40 11.55 -2.22 4.20
CA GLU A 40 10.66 -1.55 5.13
C GLU A 40 9.58 -0.73 4.40
N PRO A 41 8.33 -0.73 4.88
CA PRO A 41 7.27 0.09 4.28
C PRO A 41 7.46 1.58 4.64
N PRO A 42 7.04 2.53 3.77
CA PRO A 42 7.22 3.96 3.99
C PRO A 42 6.21 4.55 5.01
N LEU A 43 6.36 4.21 6.30
CA LEU A 43 5.39 4.49 7.37
C LEU A 43 4.91 5.95 7.44
N ASP A 44 5.80 6.93 7.24
CA ASP A 44 5.43 8.36 7.29
C ASP A 44 4.47 8.77 6.18
N GLN A 45 4.52 8.11 5.01
CA GLN A 45 3.64 8.43 3.88
C GLN A 45 2.24 7.83 4.05
N MET A 46 2.10 6.79 4.89
CA MET A 46 0.86 6.08 5.16
C MET A 46 0.07 6.64 6.34
N ARG A 47 0.69 7.52 7.15
CA ARG A 47 0.09 8.01 8.40
C ARG A 47 -1.29 8.64 8.17
N GLY A 48 -2.30 8.09 8.84
CA GLY A 48 -3.70 8.53 8.78
C GLY A 48 -4.42 8.25 7.46
N LYS A 49 -3.85 7.46 6.55
CA LYS A 49 -4.45 7.09 5.27
C LYS A 49 -5.07 5.69 5.31
N ASP A 50 -5.97 5.43 4.37
CA ASP A 50 -6.48 4.09 4.11
C ASP A 50 -5.46 3.35 3.23
N VAL A 51 -4.77 2.37 3.81
CA VAL A 51 -3.70 1.63 3.13
C VAL A 51 -4.28 0.39 2.42
N LEU A 52 -3.95 0.25 1.15
CA LEU A 52 -4.30 -0.90 0.32
C LEU A 52 -3.01 -1.63 -0.04
N LEU A 53 -2.88 -2.90 0.33
CA LEU A 53 -1.80 -3.76 -0.16
C LEU A 53 -2.39 -4.68 -1.22
N VAL A 54 -1.71 -4.83 -2.36
CA VAL A 54 -2.16 -5.70 -3.44
C VAL A 54 -1.03 -6.58 -3.96
N ASP A 55 -1.35 -7.84 -4.27
CA ASP A 55 -0.45 -8.91 -4.73
C ASP A 55 0.59 -9.42 -3.70
N PHE A 56 0.75 -8.74 -2.57
CA PHE A 56 1.59 -9.24 -1.46
C PHE A 56 1.23 -8.55 -0.14
N SER A 57 1.82 -9.06 0.95
CA SER A 57 1.87 -8.38 2.23
C SER A 57 3.30 -8.40 2.79
N TYR A 58 3.60 -7.47 3.70
CA TYR A 58 4.83 -7.55 4.48
C TYR A 58 4.75 -8.67 5.53
N LYS A 59 5.86 -8.95 6.21
CA LYS A 59 5.86 -9.85 7.37
C LYS A 59 5.13 -9.19 8.54
N ARG A 60 4.83 -10.02 9.55
CA ARG A 60 4.01 -9.62 10.68
C ARG A 60 4.50 -8.35 11.40
N PRO A 61 5.79 -8.17 11.74
CA PRO A 61 6.25 -6.96 12.43
C PRO A 61 6.00 -5.67 11.65
N GLU A 62 6.20 -5.69 10.33
CA GLU A 62 5.99 -4.56 9.46
C GLU A 62 4.48 -4.28 9.26
N MET A 63 3.66 -5.33 9.17
CA MET A 63 2.19 -5.19 9.14
C MET A 63 1.66 -4.57 10.44
N ASP A 64 2.20 -4.96 11.60
CA ASP A 64 1.87 -4.35 12.88
C ASP A 64 2.26 -2.86 12.88
N ALA A 65 3.45 -2.51 12.36
CA ALA A 65 3.88 -1.11 12.24
C ALA A 65 3.00 -0.27 11.30
N ILE A 66 2.51 -0.87 10.20
CA ILE A 66 1.55 -0.20 9.29
C ILE A 66 0.23 0.05 10.02
N LEU A 67 -0.29 -0.91 10.78
CA LEU A 67 -1.55 -0.78 11.53
C LEU A 67 -1.50 0.33 12.59
N GLU A 68 -0.33 0.59 13.18
CA GLU A 68 -0.15 1.67 14.16
C GLU A 68 -0.25 3.08 13.53
N VAL A 69 0.02 3.21 12.23
CA VAL A 69 0.03 4.52 11.56
C VAL A 69 -1.13 4.73 10.60
N ALA A 70 -1.69 3.67 10.01
CA ALA A 70 -2.77 3.72 9.03
C ALA A 70 -4.13 3.95 9.69
N ASN A 71 -5.09 4.51 8.94
CA ASN A 71 -6.49 4.58 9.37
C ASN A 71 -7.20 3.23 9.19
N THR A 72 -6.96 2.57 8.06
CA THR A 72 -7.39 1.18 7.79
C THR A 72 -6.34 0.48 6.94
N VAL A 73 -6.29 -0.86 7.01
CA VAL A 73 -5.45 -1.69 6.13
C VAL A 73 -6.30 -2.75 5.47
N THR A 74 -6.25 -2.84 4.14
CA THR A 74 -6.87 -3.91 3.35
C THR A 74 -5.77 -4.61 2.54
N VAL A 75 -5.82 -5.94 2.49
CA VAL A 75 -4.90 -6.81 1.73
C VAL A 75 -5.72 -7.66 0.77
#